data_AF-A0A8T5QXW9-F1
#
_entry.id   AF-A0A8T5QXW9-F1
#
_cell.length_a   1.000
_cell.length_b   1.000
_cell.length_c   1.000
_cell.angle_alpha   90.00
_cell.angle_beta   90.00
_cell.angle_gamma   90.00
#
_symmetry.space_group_name_H-M   'P 1'
#
loop_
_entity.id
_entity.type
_entity.pdbx_description
1 polymer ?
#
loop_
_entity_poly.entity_id
_entity_poly.type
_entity_poly.pdbx_seq_one_letter_code
_entity_poly.pdbx_strand_id
1 'polypeptide(L)'
;MKELTQRQIKKIRRNADKLNWWNLSRHNQFPIRFMREFKKRIRWGYVVVYQKLSDEMVLEFKTYLYSTHCLWLACRKHNYHNIKLYVKHGMKLNNKCIKELMNQF
;
A
#
# COMPACT_ATOMS: atom_id res chain seq x y z
N MET A 1 10.64 5.81 7.02
CA MET A 1 9.74 6.39 6.00
C MET A 1 9.60 7.87 6.26
N LYS A 2 9.46 8.68 5.20
CA LYS A 2 9.21 10.12 5.33
C LYS A 2 7.85 10.44 4.70
N GLU A 3 7.06 11.27 5.37
CA GLU A 3 5.83 11.81 4.80
C GLU A 3 6.14 12.88 3.77
N LEU A 4 5.39 12.92 2.67
CA LEU A 4 5.58 13.93 1.64
C LEU A 4 5.03 15.29 2.07
N THR A 5 5.91 16.28 2.08
CA THR A 5 5.51 17.68 2.28
C THR A 5 4.75 18.22 1.07
N GLN A 6 3.94 19.27 1.29
CA GLN A 6 3.22 19.93 0.19
C GLN A 6 4.15 20.44 -0.92
N ARG A 7 5.36 20.91 -0.57
CA ARG A 7 6.37 21.34 -1.55
C ARG A 7 6.84 20.18 -2.44
N GLN A 8 7.05 18.99 -1.86
CA GLN A 8 7.42 17.80 -2.62
C GLN A 8 6.27 17.33 -3.51
N ILE A 9 5.04 17.33 -3.01
CA ILE A 9 3.85 16.98 -3.80
C ILE A 9 3.72 17.90 -5.03
N LYS A 10 3.91 19.21 -4.86
CA LYS A 10 3.89 20.16 -5.98
C LYS A 10 4.97 19.87 -7.02
N LYS A 11 6.19 19.51 -6.59
CA LYS A 11 7.28 19.12 -7.51
C LYS A 11 6.96 17.81 -8.25
N ILE A 12 6.34 16.84 -7.56
CA ILE A 12 5.94 15.56 -8.14
C ILE A 12 4.86 15.78 -9.21
N ARG A 13 3.84 16.61 -8.93
CA ARG A 13 2.79 16.95 -9.90
C ARG A 13 3.37 17.51 -11.20
N ARG A 14 4.32 18.44 -11.10
CA ARG A 14 4.95 19.07 -12.27
C ARG A 14 5.80 18.12 -13.12
N ASN A 15 6.29 17.04 -12.53
CA ASN A 15 7.23 16.12 -13.18
C ASN A 15 6.72 14.66 -13.19
N ALA A 16 5.40 14.46 -13.09
CA ALA A 16 4.80 13.15 -12.85
C ALA A 16 5.20 12.08 -13.89
N ASP A 17 5.46 12.49 -15.14
CA ASP A 17 5.86 11.59 -16.23
C ASP A 17 7.34 11.19 -16.20
N LYS A 18 8.20 12.01 -15.59
CA LYS A 18 9.66 11.79 -15.53
C LYS A 18 10.11 11.11 -14.24
N LEU A 19 9.18 10.82 -13.33
CA LEU A 19 9.50 10.29 -12.01
C LEU A 19 9.43 8.77 -11.96
N ASN A 20 10.38 8.19 -11.21
CA ASN A 20 10.36 6.77 -10.91
C ASN A 20 9.36 6.49 -9.78
N TRP A 21 8.15 6.10 -10.16
CA TRP A 21 7.06 5.76 -9.23
C TRP A 21 7.35 4.55 -8.33
N TRP A 22 8.27 3.66 -8.71
CA TRP A 22 8.69 2.53 -7.89
C TRP A 22 9.44 3.00 -6.64
N ASN A 23 10.45 3.86 -6.83
CA ASN A 23 11.21 4.44 -5.72
C ASN A 23 10.35 5.33 -4.83
N LEU A 24 9.45 6.12 -5.42
CA LEU A 24 8.52 6.95 -4.66
C LEU A 24 7.61 6.09 -3.77
N SER A 25 7.04 5.01 -4.33
CA SER A 25 6.09 4.14 -3.61
C SER A 25 6.74 3.32 -2.51
N ARG A 26 8.03 2.99 -2.63
CA ARG A 26 8.75 2.23 -1.61
C ARG A 26 9.10 3.04 -0.36
N HIS A 27 9.45 4.31 -0.53
CA HIS A 27 10.15 5.08 0.51
C HIS A 27 9.32 6.19 1.17
N ASN A 28 8.22 6.61 0.54
CA ASN A 28 7.43 7.75 1.00
C ASN A 28 6.02 7.33 1.42
N GLN A 29 5.51 7.92 2.50
CA GLN A 29 4.09 7.86 2.82
C GLN A 29 3.32 8.93 2.03
N PHE A 30 2.21 8.51 1.42
CA PHE A 30 1.36 9.40 0.63
C PHE A 30 0.11 9.80 1.41
N PRO A 31 -0.26 11.08 1.46
CA PRO A 31 -1.57 11.47 1.97
C PRO A 31 -2.68 10.99 1.02
N ILE A 32 -3.86 10.72 1.54
CA ILE A 32 -5.01 10.19 0.78
C ILE A 32 -5.32 11.02 -0.46
N ARG A 33 -5.31 12.36 -0.32
CA ARG A 33 -5.53 13.29 -1.45
C ARG A 33 -4.54 13.06 -2.59
N PHE A 34 -3.28 12.77 -2.28
CA PHE A 34 -2.26 12.44 -3.29
C PHE A 34 -2.54 11.08 -3.92
N MET A 35 -2.92 10.08 -3.12
CA MET A 35 -3.27 8.75 -3.62
C MET A 35 -4.47 8.81 -4.60
N ARG A 36 -5.50 9.60 -4.30
CA ARG A 36 -6.66 9.81 -5.20
C ARG A 36 -6.23 10.32 -6.57
N GLU A 37 -5.36 11.33 -6.57
CA GLU A 37 -4.86 11.98 -7.79
C GLU A 37 -3.96 11.04 -8.62
N PHE A 38 -3.10 10.27 -7.96
CA PHE A 38 -2.08 9.46 -8.62
C PHE A 38 -2.31 7.95 -8.58
N LYS A 39 -3.53 7.50 -8.27
CA LYS A 39 -3.87 6.08 -8.08
C LYS A 39 -3.44 5.15 -9.23
N LYS A 40 -3.42 5.65 -10.46
CA LYS A 40 -3.00 4.88 -11.65
C LYS A 40 -1.47 4.75 -11.80
N ARG A 41 -0.70 5.63 -11.17
CA ARG A 41 0.78 5.66 -11.27
C ARG A 41 1.46 5.04 -10.05
N ILE A 42 0.80 5.10 -8.90
CA ILE A 42 1.28 4.51 -7.66
C ILE A 42 1.46 3.00 -7.83
N ARG A 43 2.60 2.49 -7.37
CA ARG A 43 2.88 1.05 -7.35
C ARG A 43 2.38 0.46 -6.04
N TRP A 44 1.09 0.11 -6.01
CA TRP A 44 0.38 -0.35 -4.81
C TRP A 44 1.04 -1.52 -4.10
N GLY A 45 1.63 -2.48 -4.82
CA GLY A 45 2.38 -3.58 -4.18
C GLY A 45 3.52 -3.09 -3.28
N TYR A 46 4.21 -2.02 -3.64
CA TYR A 46 5.24 -1.43 -2.80
C TYR A 46 4.66 -0.66 -1.62
N VAL A 47 3.53 0.02 -1.82
CA VAL A 47 2.80 0.68 -0.74
C VAL A 47 2.43 -0.35 0.33
N VAL A 48 1.83 -1.48 -0.07
CA VAL A 48 1.41 -2.55 0.83
C VAL A 48 2.59 -3.20 1.55
N VAL A 49 3.70 -3.42 0.86
CA VAL A 49 4.86 -4.11 1.45
C VAL A 49 5.59 -3.22 2.44
N TYR A 50 5.84 -1.97 2.06
CA TYR A 50 6.80 -1.12 2.77
C TYR A 50 6.14 -0.08 3.67
N GLN A 51 4.85 0.24 3.47
CA GLN A 51 4.15 1.26 4.25
C GLN A 51 3.20 0.64 5.26
N LYS A 52 2.99 1.34 6.38
CA LYS A 52 1.87 1.07 7.28
C LYS A 52 0.64 1.80 6.76
N LEU A 53 -0.41 1.05 6.47
CA LEU A 53 -1.68 1.59 6.00
C LEU A 53 -2.56 2.02 7.19
N SER A 54 -3.42 3.00 6.97
CA SER A 54 -4.50 3.37 7.89
C SER A 54 -5.83 2.74 7.45
N ASP A 55 -6.78 2.62 8.36
CA ASP A 55 -8.14 2.12 8.05
C ASP A 55 -8.79 2.91 6.91
N GLU A 56 -8.66 4.25 6.90
CA GLU A 56 -9.24 5.12 5.86
C GLU A 56 -8.68 4.81 4.47
N MET A 57 -7.36 4.60 4.36
CA MET A 57 -6.72 4.22 3.09
C MET A 57 -7.20 2.85 2.61
N VAL A 58 -7.30 1.88 3.54
CA VAL A 58 -7.73 0.52 3.22
C VAL A 58 -9.16 0.50 2.72
N LEU A 59 -10.05 1.26 3.36
CA LEU A 59 -11.45 1.35 2.99
C LEU A 59 -11.61 1.97 1.60
N GLU A 60 -10.90 3.07 1.33
CA GLU A 60 -11.06 3.81 0.08
C GLU A 60 -10.38 3.10 -1.11
N PHE A 61 -9.17 2.57 -0.91
CA PHE A 61 -8.37 1.98 -2.00
C PHE A 61 -8.38 0.45 -1.99
N LYS A 62 -9.40 -0.16 -1.37
CA LYS A 62 -9.57 -1.61 -1.23
C LYS A 62 -9.27 -2.38 -2.53
N THR A 63 -9.81 -1.93 -3.66
CA THR A 63 -9.65 -2.59 -4.97
C THR A 63 -8.20 -2.62 -5.45
N TYR A 64 -7.41 -1.61 -5.14
CA TYR A 64 -5.99 -1.54 -5.51
C TYR A 64 -5.12 -2.33 -4.52
N LEU A 65 -5.44 -2.25 -3.23
CA LEU A 65 -4.67 -2.87 -2.14
C LEU A 65 -4.89 -4.38 -2.03
N TYR A 66 -6.10 -4.87 -2.37
CA TYR A 66 -6.51 -6.27 -2.17
C TYR A 66 -6.18 -7.17 -3.36
N SER A 67 -5.41 -6.68 -4.33
CA SER A 67 -4.93 -7.56 -5.40
C SER A 67 -4.11 -8.71 -4.80
N THR A 68 -4.35 -9.93 -5.30
CA THR A 68 -3.75 -11.18 -4.79
C THR A 68 -2.22 -11.10 -4.71
N HIS A 69 -1.60 -10.39 -5.65
CA HIS A 69 -0.16 -10.13 -5.67
C HIS A 69 0.31 -9.25 -4.49
N CYS A 70 -0.44 -8.21 -4.11
CA CYS A 70 -0.08 -7.34 -2.99
C CYS A 70 -0.17 -8.06 -1.64
N LEU A 71 -1.17 -8.91 -1.46
CA LEU A 71 -1.34 -9.70 -0.23
C LEU A 71 -0.19 -10.71 -0.06
N TRP A 72 0.18 -11.42 -1.13
CA TRP A 72 1.32 -12.35 -1.11
C TRP A 72 2.62 -11.64 -0.73
N LEU A 73 2.88 -10.46 -1.32
CA LEU A 73 4.07 -9.67 -1.00
C LEU A 73 4.06 -9.17 0.46
N ALA A 74 2.90 -8.77 0.98
CA ALA A 74 2.75 -8.37 2.38
C ALA A 74 3.11 -9.50 3.34
N CYS A 75 2.61 -10.72 3.06
CA CYS A 75 2.87 -11.92 3.85
C CYS A 75 4.36 -12.29 3.84
N ARG A 76 4.99 -12.31 2.66
CA ARG A 76 6.42 -12.62 2.51
C ARG A 76 7.34 -11.64 3.24
N LYS A 77 6.91 -10.39 3.42
CA LYS A 77 7.69 -9.34 4.07
C LYS A 77 7.28 -9.10 5.52
N HIS A 78 6.48 -9.99 6.10
CA HIS A 78 6.04 -9.92 7.50
C HIS A 78 5.33 -8.59 7.85
N ASN A 79 4.63 -7.97 6.90
CA ASN A 79 3.85 -6.75 7.15
C ASN A 79 2.47 -7.11 7.74
N TYR A 80 2.48 -7.64 8.96
CA TYR A 80 1.30 -8.16 9.65
C TYR A 80 0.26 -7.08 10.00
N HIS A 81 0.68 -5.83 10.17
CA HIS A 81 -0.23 -4.71 10.41
C HIS A 81 -1.23 -4.55 9.27
N ASN A 82 -0.74 -4.51 8.02
CA ASN A 82 -1.60 -4.37 6.86
C ASN A 82 -2.51 -5.60 6.68
N ILE A 83 -1.97 -6.81 6.91
CA ILE A 83 -2.75 -8.05 6.84
C ILE A 83 -3.91 -8.03 7.86
N LYS A 84 -3.63 -7.63 9.11
CA LYS A 84 -4.66 -7.47 10.15
C LYS A 84 -5.75 -6.48 9.73
N LEU A 85 -5.37 -5.34 9.16
CA LEU A 85 -6.33 -4.36 8.62
C LEU A 85 -7.20 -4.95 7.51
N TYR A 86 -6.60 -5.72 6.59
CA TYR A 86 -7.37 -6.32 5.50
C TYR A 86 -8.42 -7.32 5.98
N VAL A 87 -8.05 -8.18 6.93
CA VAL A 87 -8.97 -9.13 7.57
C VAL A 87 -10.07 -8.39 8.33
N LYS A 88 -9.72 -7.37 9.12
CA LYS A 88 -10.68 -6.50 9.82
C LYS A 88 -11.70 -5.88 8.88
N HIS A 89 -11.27 -5.45 7.68
CA HIS A 89 -12.13 -4.85 6.65
C HIS A 89 -12.73 -5.89 5.67
N GLY A 90 -12.91 -7.12 6.15
CA GLY A 90 -13.70 -8.17 5.50
C GLY A 90 -13.01 -8.90 4.35
N MET A 91 -11.68 -8.85 4.24
CA MET A 91 -10.95 -9.68 3.28
C MET A 91 -10.93 -11.14 3.76
N LYS A 92 -11.53 -12.04 2.97
CA LYS A 92 -11.41 -13.49 3.20
C LYS A 92 -10.07 -13.98 2.67
N LEU A 93 -9.25 -14.55 3.54
CA LEU A 93 -7.96 -15.13 3.17
C LEU A 93 -8.19 -16.54 2.64
N ASN A 94 -8.13 -16.71 1.33
CA ASN A 94 -8.46 -17.99 0.70
C ASN A 94 -7.23 -18.88 0.44
N ASN A 95 -6.02 -18.33 0.60
CA ASN A 95 -4.78 -19.07 0.36
C ASN A 95 -4.33 -19.79 1.64
N LYS A 96 -4.20 -21.12 1.57
CA LYS A 96 -3.76 -21.99 2.67
C LYS A 96 -2.44 -21.51 3.30
N CYS A 97 -1.46 -21.12 2.50
CA CYS A 97 -0.17 -20.60 3.00
C CYS A 97 -0.32 -19.30 3.79
N ILE A 98 -1.30 -18.46 3.46
CA ILE A 98 -1.55 -17.20 4.18
C ILE A 98 -2.24 -17.49 5.53
N LYS A 99 -3.17 -18.45 5.56
CA LYS A 99 -3.78 -18.92 6.82
C LYS A 99 -2.73 -19.53 7.75
N GLU A 100 -1.84 -20.36 7.22
CA GLU A 100 -0.75 -20.98 7.99
C GLU A 100 0.24 -19.94 8.52
N LEU A 101 0.62 -18.93 7.73
CA LEU A 101 1.46 -17.81 8.18
C LEU A 101 0.83 -16.97 9.30
N MET A 102 -0.50 -16.86 9.32
CA MET A 102 -1.21 -16.13 10.38
C MET A 102 -1.39 -16.94 11.66
N ASN A 103 -1.45 -18.27 11.57
CA ASN A 103 -1.56 -19.15 12.74
C ASN A 103 -0.25 -19.29 13.54
N GLN A 104 0.86 -18.71 13.06
CA GLN A 104 2.16 -18.71 13.74
C GLN A 104 2.35 -17.51 14.69
N PHE A 105 1.31 -16.69 14.92
CA PHE A 105 1.32 -15.51 15.79
C PHE A 105 0.09 -15.43 16.68
#